data_AF-A0A523DCR3-F1
#
_entry.id   AF-A0A523DCR3-F1
#
_cell.length_a   1.000
_cell.length_b   1.000
_cell.length_c   1.000
_cell.angle_alpha   90.00
_cell.angle_beta   90.00
_cell.angle_gamma   90.00
#
_symmetry.space_group_name_H-M   'P 1'
#
loop_
_entity.id
_entity.type
_entity.pdbx_description
1 polymer ?
#
loop_
_entity_poly.entity_id
_entity_poly.type
_entity_poly.pdbx_seq_one_letter_code
_entity_poly.pdbx_strand_id
1 'polypeptide(L)'
;MPRTSKTEPSGGGETPTENVYTCGMDAAPLLAEVGRRLREARLEAVLIGNAAAALQGAPVTTVDFDFLFRKTSRNLAKLKAVARGLGAVIMRPYYPASDLYRVVRDDDGLQVDFMGTIHGLRSFDGVRDRATHLDIDGASIPVASLADVIKSKRAAHRPRDLAVLGILEATLEETAKSSRKAGRRRPRE
;
A
#
# COMPACT_ATOMS: atom_id res chain seq x y z
N MET A 1 -40.52 1.64 54.36
CA MET A 1 -41.17 0.76 53.37
C MET A 1 -41.95 1.62 52.40
N PRO A 2 -42.07 1.29 51.10
CA PRO A 2 -41.47 0.18 50.33
C PRO A 2 -40.65 0.70 49.11
N ARG A 3 -39.58 0.03 48.65
CA ARG A 3 -39.52 -1.11 47.71
C ARG A 3 -40.51 -1.07 46.56
N THR A 4 -40.01 -0.83 45.36
CA THR A 4 -40.52 -1.47 44.14
C THR A 4 -39.35 -1.86 43.24
N SER A 5 -39.39 -3.12 42.83
CA SER A 5 -38.49 -3.83 41.93
C SER A 5 -39.07 -3.86 40.52
N LYS A 6 -38.29 -4.42 39.58
CA LYS A 6 -38.57 -4.78 38.17
C LYS A 6 -38.08 -3.71 37.17
N THR A 7 -37.35 -4.03 36.09
CA THR A 7 -37.05 -5.31 35.43
C THR A 7 -35.87 -5.06 34.48
N GLU A 8 -34.98 -6.04 34.34
CA GLU A 8 -34.02 -6.14 33.24
C GLU A 8 -34.74 -6.29 31.89
N PRO A 9 -34.10 -5.89 30.79
CA PRO A 9 -34.12 -6.68 29.58
C PRO A 9 -32.72 -7.26 29.33
N SER A 10 -32.69 -8.58 29.35
CA SER A 10 -31.71 -9.39 28.68
C SER A 10 -31.79 -9.17 27.16
N GLY A 11 -30.67 -8.79 26.57
CA GLY A 11 -30.41 -8.81 25.13
C GLY A 11 -28.90 -8.74 25.02
N GLY A 12 -28.22 -9.84 24.74
CA GLY A 12 -28.31 -10.51 23.45
C GLY A 12 -27.14 -9.97 22.64
N GLY A 13 -26.07 -10.76 22.59
CA GLY A 13 -24.78 -10.34 22.06
C GLY A 13 -24.86 -9.85 20.63
N GLU A 14 -24.02 -8.87 20.34
CA GLU A 14 -23.25 -8.79 19.11
C GLU A 14 -22.16 -7.77 19.39
N THR A 15 -20.92 -8.25 19.49
CA THR A 15 -19.75 -7.40 19.35
C THR A 15 -19.84 -6.75 17.97
N PRO A 16 -19.90 -5.42 17.83
CA PRO A 16 -19.55 -4.82 16.56
C PRO A 16 -18.04 -4.95 16.47
N THR A 17 -17.56 -6.05 15.88
CA THR A 17 -16.29 -6.05 15.15
C THR A 17 -16.49 -5.29 13.86
N GLU A 18 -16.88 -4.03 13.98
CA GLU A 18 -16.68 -3.07 12.93
C GLU A 18 -15.62 -2.15 13.49
N ASN A 19 -14.40 -2.37 13.01
CA ASN A 19 -13.37 -1.36 13.12
C ASN A 19 -13.85 -0.21 12.22
N VAL A 20 -14.74 0.61 12.77
CA VAL A 20 -15.22 1.85 12.17
C VAL A 20 -14.01 2.76 12.17
N TYR A 21 -13.19 2.64 11.12
CA TYR A 21 -12.13 3.59 10.87
C TYR A 21 -12.79 4.93 10.57
N THR A 22 -12.64 5.79 11.56
CA THR A 22 -13.04 7.19 11.63
C THR A 22 -12.79 7.96 10.34
N CYS A 23 -13.76 8.79 9.97
CA CYS A 23 -13.71 9.88 8.99
C CYS A 23 -12.29 10.47 8.82
N GLY A 24 -11.60 9.99 7.79
CA GLY A 24 -10.31 10.44 7.30
C GLY A 24 -10.16 9.82 5.93
N MET A 25 -10.07 10.67 4.90
CA MET A 25 -9.97 10.34 3.47
C MET A 25 -9.56 8.88 3.21
N ASP A 26 -10.54 8.02 2.95
CA ASP A 26 -10.28 6.61 2.67
C ASP A 26 -9.66 6.51 1.27
N ALA A 27 -8.36 6.23 1.21
CA ALA A 27 -7.62 6.09 -0.02
C ALA A 27 -7.80 4.70 -0.66
N ALA A 28 -8.42 3.74 0.04
CA ALA A 28 -8.62 2.38 -0.44
C ALA A 28 -9.43 2.30 -1.75
N PRO A 29 -10.52 3.07 -1.96
CA PRO A 29 -11.27 3.03 -3.21
C PRO A 29 -10.43 3.48 -4.42
N LEU A 30 -9.59 4.51 -4.24
CA LEU A 30 -8.67 4.99 -5.27
C LEU A 30 -7.60 3.94 -5.58
N LEU A 31 -7.00 3.34 -4.55
CA LEU A 31 -6.00 2.29 -4.72
C LEU A 31 -6.59 1.05 -5.41
N ALA A 32 -7.81 0.66 -5.05
CA ALA A 32 -8.54 -0.43 -5.68
C ALA A 32 -8.82 -0.13 -7.16
N GLU A 33 -9.22 1.09 -7.50
CA GLU A 33 -9.39 1.51 -8.90
C GLU A 33 -8.07 1.39 -9.68
N VAL A 34 -6.98 1.90 -9.13
CA VAL A 34 -5.65 1.77 -9.73
C VAL A 34 -5.28 0.30 -9.94
N GLY A 35 -5.50 -0.55 -8.93
CA GLY A 35 -5.27 -2.00 -9.03
C GLY A 35 -6.09 -2.66 -10.14
N ARG A 36 -7.38 -2.30 -10.29
CA ARG A 36 -8.23 -2.77 -11.39
C ARG A 36 -7.69 -2.35 -12.75
N ARG A 37 -7.29 -1.08 -12.91
CA ARG A 37 -6.74 -0.56 -14.19
C ARG A 37 -5.40 -1.19 -14.55
N LEU A 38 -4.53 -1.44 -13.57
CA LEU A 38 -3.28 -2.18 -13.77
C LEU A 38 -3.53 -3.59 -14.29
N ARG A 39 -4.48 -4.30 -13.67
CA ARG A 39 -4.90 -5.65 -14.08
C ARG A 39 -5.46 -5.67 -15.51
N GLU A 40 -6.38 -4.76 -15.82
CA GLU A 40 -6.99 -4.62 -17.15
C GLU A 40 -5.93 -4.37 -18.24
N ALA A 41 -4.98 -3.47 -17.98
CA ALA A 41 -3.87 -3.17 -18.89
C ALA A 41 -2.77 -4.25 -18.90
N ARG A 42 -2.85 -5.25 -18.00
CA ARG A 42 -1.81 -6.26 -17.74
C ARG A 42 -0.45 -5.62 -17.47
N LEU A 43 -0.43 -4.49 -16.75
CA LEU A 43 0.78 -3.81 -16.32
C LEU A 43 1.20 -4.36 -14.96
N GLU A 44 2.28 -5.14 -14.95
CA GLU A 44 2.91 -5.56 -13.70
C GLU A 44 3.58 -4.35 -13.03
N ALA A 45 3.16 -4.08 -11.80
CA ALA A 45 3.70 -3.04 -10.94
C ALA A 45 3.61 -3.50 -9.48
N VAL A 46 4.57 -3.07 -8.66
CA VAL A 46 4.60 -3.38 -7.23
C VAL A 46 4.43 -2.07 -6.46
N LEU A 47 3.42 -2.01 -5.60
CA LEU A 47 3.20 -0.88 -4.69
C LEU A 47 4.37 -0.81 -3.69
N ILE A 48 4.92 0.38 -3.51
CA ILE A 48 6.08 0.66 -2.67
C ILE A 48 5.78 1.90 -1.80
N GLY A 49 6.81 2.50 -1.20
CA GLY A 49 6.68 3.77 -0.51
C GLY A 49 5.89 3.67 0.80
N ASN A 50 5.34 4.81 1.23
CA ASN A 50 4.60 4.87 2.49
C ASN A 50 3.27 4.12 2.43
N ALA A 51 2.60 4.08 1.27
CA ALA A 51 1.35 3.34 1.11
C ALA A 51 1.57 1.83 1.34
N ALA A 52 2.64 1.27 0.79
CA ALA A 52 3.03 -0.12 1.04
C ALA A 52 3.32 -0.39 2.53
N ALA A 53 3.96 0.55 3.22
CA ALA A 53 4.23 0.43 4.65
C ALA A 53 2.95 0.51 5.49
N ALA A 54 2.04 1.44 5.17
CA ALA A 54 0.77 1.62 5.86
C ALA A 54 -0.11 0.36 5.76
N LEU A 55 -0.20 -0.24 4.57
CA LEU A 55 -0.92 -1.52 4.37
C LEU A 55 -0.31 -2.70 5.14
N GLN A 56 0.94 -2.58 5.59
CA GLN A 56 1.62 -3.55 6.43
C GLN A 56 1.59 -3.19 7.93
N GLY A 57 0.79 -2.18 8.31
CA GLY A 57 0.55 -1.80 9.70
C GLY A 57 1.48 -0.71 10.24
N ALA A 58 2.32 -0.09 9.41
CA ALA A 58 3.13 1.04 9.85
C ALA A 58 2.25 2.29 10.04
N PRO A 59 2.37 3.03 11.17
CA PRO A 59 1.57 4.22 11.43
C PRO A 59 2.12 5.42 10.64
N VAL A 60 2.03 5.35 9.32
CA VAL A 60 2.42 6.42 8.38
C VAL A 60 1.20 6.85 7.56
N THR A 61 1.10 8.14 7.29
CA THR A 61 0.05 8.71 6.44
C THR A 61 0.64 9.13 5.10
N THR A 62 -0.07 8.82 4.01
CA THR A 62 0.24 9.29 2.68
C THR A 62 -1.00 9.28 1.81
N VAL A 63 -1.05 10.18 0.84
CA VAL A 63 -2.12 10.26 -0.17
C VAL A 63 -1.60 9.80 -1.54
N ASP A 64 -0.29 9.62 -1.67
CA ASP A 64 0.37 9.26 -2.93
C ASP A 64 0.55 7.74 -3.04
N PHE A 65 0.32 7.21 -4.24
CA PHE A 65 0.62 5.82 -4.55
C PHE A 65 1.88 5.71 -5.40
N ASP A 66 2.92 5.12 -4.82
CA ASP A 66 4.17 4.85 -5.52
C ASP A 66 4.20 3.41 -6.02
N PHE A 67 4.50 3.21 -7.30
CA PHE A 67 4.65 1.91 -7.93
C PHE A 67 6.02 1.75 -8.59
N LEU A 68 6.71 0.65 -8.27
CA LEU A 68 7.85 0.19 -9.05
C LEU A 68 7.35 -0.64 -10.23
N PHE A 69 7.85 -0.36 -11.43
CA PHE A 69 7.53 -1.15 -12.63
C PHE A 69 8.75 -1.33 -13.53
N ARG A 70 8.70 -2.30 -14.44
CA ARG A 70 9.75 -2.44 -15.46
C ARG A 70 9.55 -1.43 -16.58
N LYS A 71 10.45 -0.45 -16.70
CA LYS A 71 10.46 0.50 -17.82
C LYS A 71 10.87 -0.18 -19.13
N THR A 72 9.89 -0.47 -19.98
CA THR A 72 10.07 -0.93 -21.37
C THR A 72 9.06 -0.21 -22.25
N SER A 73 9.32 -0.09 -23.55
CA SER A 73 8.36 0.54 -24.49
C SER A 73 6.98 -0.11 -24.44
N ARG A 74 6.91 -1.44 -24.26
CA ARG A 74 5.66 -2.19 -24.08
C ARG A 74 4.92 -1.78 -22.81
N ASN A 75 5.62 -1.69 -21.68
CA ASN A 75 5.00 -1.29 -20.41
C ASN A 75 4.62 0.19 -20.39
N LEU A 76 5.33 1.06 -21.12
CA LEU A 76 4.92 2.45 -21.31
C LEU A 76 3.62 2.56 -22.12
N ALA A 77 3.41 1.70 -23.12
CA ALA A 77 2.12 1.64 -23.83
C ALA A 77 0.98 1.18 -22.89
N LYS A 78 1.25 0.21 -22.00
CA LYS A 78 0.29 -0.22 -20.98
C LYS A 78 0.01 0.89 -19.96
N LEU A 79 1.03 1.64 -19.52
CA LEU A 79 0.86 2.78 -18.62
C LEU A 79 -0.05 3.85 -19.23
N LYS A 80 0.08 4.12 -20.55
CA LYS A 80 -0.88 4.99 -21.27
C LYS A 80 -2.30 4.44 -21.25
N ALA A 81 -2.48 3.11 -21.34
CA ALA A 81 -3.80 2.50 -21.21
C ALA A 81 -4.37 2.63 -19.80
N VAL A 82 -3.55 2.46 -18.76
CA VAL A 82 -3.92 2.68 -17.35
C VAL A 82 -4.38 4.12 -17.15
N ALA A 83 -3.58 5.10 -17.57
CA ALA A 83 -3.93 6.52 -17.44
C ALA A 83 -5.25 6.86 -18.17
N ARG A 84 -5.46 6.36 -19.39
CA ARG A 84 -6.76 6.51 -20.08
C ARG A 84 -7.92 5.87 -19.32
N GLY A 85 -7.73 4.68 -18.77
CA GLY A 85 -8.76 3.99 -17.99
C GLY A 85 -9.11 4.72 -16.69
N LEU A 86 -8.14 5.42 -16.10
CA LEU A 86 -8.36 6.30 -14.94
C LEU A 86 -8.96 7.66 -15.33
N GLY A 87 -9.00 8.03 -16.61
CA GLY A 87 -9.31 9.40 -17.01
C GLY A 87 -8.24 10.41 -16.55
N ALA A 88 -6.99 9.95 -16.42
CA ALA A 88 -5.87 10.69 -15.86
C ALA A 88 -4.84 11.10 -16.92
N VAL A 89 -4.03 12.10 -16.61
CA VAL A 89 -2.94 12.60 -17.47
C VAL A 89 -1.60 12.06 -16.98
N ILE A 90 -0.71 11.71 -17.92
CA ILE A 90 0.67 11.33 -17.61
C ILE A 90 1.57 12.56 -17.70
N MET A 91 2.18 12.93 -16.58
CA MET A 91 3.23 13.92 -16.48
C MET A 91 4.60 13.24 -16.39
N ARG A 92 5.60 13.84 -17.04
CA ARG A 92 7.01 13.46 -16.86
C ARG A 92 7.73 14.67 -16.26
N PRO A 93 8.12 14.61 -14.98
CA PRO A 93 8.88 15.70 -14.37
C PRO A 93 10.13 16.02 -15.19
N TYR A 94 10.38 17.31 -15.43
CA TYR A 94 11.48 17.81 -16.25
C TYR A 94 12.80 17.72 -15.46
N TYR A 95 13.21 16.51 -15.11
CA TYR A 95 14.55 16.20 -14.62
C TYR A 95 15.13 15.14 -15.56
N PRO A 96 16.25 15.42 -16.26
CA PRO A 96 16.74 14.64 -17.40
C PRO A 96 17.15 13.19 -17.08
N ALA A 97 17.03 12.75 -15.83
CA ALA A 97 17.36 11.41 -15.36
C ALA A 97 16.24 10.71 -14.57
N SER A 98 15.02 11.28 -14.46
CA SER A 98 13.97 10.62 -13.68
C SER A 98 13.32 9.49 -14.49
N ASP A 99 13.41 8.27 -13.99
CA ASP A 99 12.60 7.12 -14.43
C ASP A 99 11.16 7.20 -13.88
N LEU A 100 10.68 8.41 -13.63
CA LEU A 100 9.40 8.72 -13.00
C LEU A 100 8.36 9.13 -14.04
N TYR A 101 7.18 8.51 -13.94
CA TYR A 101 5.98 8.89 -14.67
C TYR A 101 4.89 9.10 -13.65
N ARG A 102 4.36 10.32 -13.58
CA ARG A 102 3.30 10.66 -12.66
C ARG A 102 1.97 10.63 -13.39
N VAL A 103 1.01 9.91 -12.87
CA VAL A 103 -0.38 9.87 -13.34
C VAL A 103 -1.20 10.72 -12.39
N VAL A 104 -1.86 11.77 -12.90
CA VAL A 104 -2.67 12.70 -12.10
C VAL A 104 -4.09 12.78 -12.64
N ARG A 105 -5.07 12.77 -11.75
CA ARG A 105 -6.47 13.11 -12.04
C ARG A 105 -6.89 14.23 -11.09
N ASP A 106 -7.20 15.40 -11.65
CA ASP A 106 -7.45 16.61 -10.86
C ASP A 106 -8.79 16.56 -10.11
N ASP A 107 -9.78 15.84 -10.65
CA ASP A 107 -11.15 15.78 -10.12
C ASP A 107 -11.22 15.27 -8.67
N ASP A 108 -10.34 14.34 -8.30
CA ASP A 108 -10.30 13.72 -6.97
C ASP A 108 -8.91 13.71 -6.34
N GLY A 109 -7.94 14.39 -6.96
CA GLY A 109 -6.57 14.51 -6.45
C GLY A 109 -5.75 13.23 -6.51
N LEU A 110 -6.17 12.22 -7.28
CA LEU A 110 -5.41 10.99 -7.45
C LEU A 110 -4.01 11.28 -8.03
N GLN A 111 -2.97 10.88 -7.29
CA GLN A 111 -1.58 10.94 -7.74
C GLN A 111 -0.93 9.55 -7.64
N VAL A 112 -0.49 9.02 -8.78
CA VAL A 112 0.20 7.73 -8.87
C VAL A 112 1.55 7.89 -9.56
N ASP A 113 2.62 7.58 -8.84
CA ASP A 113 3.98 7.68 -9.33
C ASP A 113 4.51 6.31 -9.76
N PHE A 114 4.83 6.17 -11.04
CA PHE A 114 5.44 4.96 -11.62
C PHE A 114 6.94 5.18 -11.81
N MET A 115 7.73 4.39 -11.09
CA MET A 115 9.19 4.48 -11.07
C MET A 115 9.81 3.27 -11.76
N GLY A 116 10.70 3.50 -12.72
CA GLY A 116 11.48 2.43 -13.38
C GLY A 116 12.67 1.95 -12.54
N THR A 117 13.21 2.82 -11.71
CA THR A 117 14.39 2.57 -10.85
C THR A 117 14.24 3.28 -9.51
N ILE A 118 14.76 2.67 -8.45
CA ILE A 118 14.71 3.18 -7.08
C ILE A 118 15.99 2.84 -6.33
N HIS A 119 16.54 3.82 -5.62
CA HIS A 119 17.73 3.64 -4.78
C HIS A 119 17.51 2.52 -3.76
N GLY A 120 18.52 1.65 -3.58
CA GLY A 120 18.45 0.54 -2.63
C GLY A 120 17.78 -0.73 -3.18
N LEU A 121 17.00 -0.66 -4.26
CA LEU A 121 16.37 -1.81 -4.90
C LEU A 121 17.15 -2.22 -6.15
N ARG A 122 17.49 -3.51 -6.26
CA ARG A 122 18.38 -4.02 -7.33
C ARG A 122 17.65 -4.24 -8.66
N SER A 123 16.45 -4.80 -8.62
CA SER A 123 15.66 -5.13 -9.81
C SER A 123 14.18 -5.21 -9.48
N PHE A 124 13.34 -4.96 -10.50
CA PHE A 124 11.90 -5.16 -10.41
C PHE A 124 11.54 -6.60 -10.02
N ASP A 125 12.14 -7.60 -10.69
CA ASP A 125 11.85 -9.02 -10.42
C ASP A 125 12.14 -9.37 -8.96
N GLY A 126 13.29 -8.93 -8.43
CA GLY A 126 13.63 -9.23 -7.05
C GLY A 126 12.64 -8.63 -6.06
N VAL A 127 12.08 -7.45 -6.33
CA VAL A 127 11.06 -6.83 -5.47
C VAL A 127 9.72 -7.55 -5.62
N ARG A 128 9.32 -7.88 -6.85
CA ARG A 128 8.09 -8.64 -7.15
C ARG A 128 8.09 -10.01 -6.48
N ASP A 129 9.20 -10.75 -6.56
CA ASP A 129 9.29 -12.11 -6.02
C ASP A 129 9.19 -12.13 -4.48
N ARG A 130 9.50 -11.02 -3.81
CA ARG A 130 9.32 -10.82 -2.36
C ARG A 130 8.02 -10.08 -1.99
N ALA A 131 7.21 -9.68 -2.97
CA ALA A 131 6.01 -8.92 -2.72
C ALA A 131 4.89 -9.79 -2.16
N THR A 132 4.15 -9.24 -1.21
CA THR A 132 2.92 -9.84 -0.69
C THR A 132 1.75 -9.31 -1.50
N HIS A 133 0.83 -10.17 -1.91
CA HIS A 133 -0.38 -9.74 -2.60
C HIS A 133 -1.46 -9.42 -1.57
N LEU A 134 -1.96 -8.17 -1.60
CA LEU A 134 -3.08 -7.75 -0.76
C LEU A 134 -4.31 -7.56 -1.65
N ASP A 135 -5.47 -8.02 -1.18
CA ASP A 135 -6.75 -7.75 -1.82
C ASP A 135 -7.32 -6.46 -1.24
N ILE A 136 -7.60 -5.49 -2.10
CA ILE A 136 -8.19 -4.20 -1.75
C ILE A 136 -9.41 -4.02 -2.66
N ASP A 137 -10.61 -4.17 -2.10
CA ASP A 137 -11.90 -4.16 -2.81
C ASP A 137 -11.90 -5.02 -4.10
N GLY A 138 -11.40 -6.26 -4.01
CA GLY A 138 -11.35 -7.20 -5.13
C GLY A 138 -10.26 -6.90 -6.16
N ALA A 139 -9.36 -5.96 -5.87
CA ALA A 139 -8.13 -5.73 -6.61
C ALA A 139 -6.94 -6.34 -5.87
N SER A 140 -6.37 -7.42 -6.42
CA SER A 140 -5.12 -7.98 -5.93
C SER A 140 -3.94 -7.11 -6.37
N ILE A 141 -3.26 -6.50 -5.40
CA ILE A 141 -2.14 -5.58 -5.62
C ILE A 141 -0.86 -6.19 -5.02
N PRO A 142 0.22 -6.35 -5.79
CA PRO A 142 1.52 -6.72 -5.25
C PRO A 142 2.08 -5.56 -4.42
N VAL A 143 2.40 -5.81 -3.15
CA VAL A 143 2.94 -4.83 -2.20
C VAL A 143 4.35 -5.25 -1.81
N ALA A 144 5.31 -4.33 -1.97
CA ALA A 144 6.70 -4.60 -1.62
C ALA A 144 6.83 -4.91 -0.13
N SER A 145 7.72 -5.85 0.18
CA SER A 145 8.03 -6.19 1.57
C SER A 145 8.45 -4.95 2.35
N LEU A 146 8.05 -4.87 3.63
CA LEU A 146 8.46 -3.76 4.49
C LEU A 146 9.99 -3.62 4.58
N ALA A 147 10.72 -4.72 4.48
CA ALA A 147 12.19 -4.72 4.39
C ALA A 147 12.71 -4.00 3.13
N ASP A 148 12.09 -4.20 1.96
CA ASP A 148 12.44 -3.47 0.73
C ASP A 148 12.08 -1.99 0.83
N VAL A 149 10.95 -1.64 1.46
CA VAL A 149 10.57 -0.24 1.71
C VAL A 149 11.61 0.46 2.58
N ILE A 150 12.00 -0.14 3.71
CA ILE A 150 13.04 0.39 4.60
C ILE A 150 14.36 0.57 3.85
N LYS A 151 14.78 -0.45 3.09
CA LYS A 151 16.02 -0.42 2.31
C LYS A 151 16.02 0.73 1.30
N SER A 152 14.89 0.92 0.60
CA SER A 152 14.71 2.02 -0.36
C SER A 152 14.85 3.38 0.31
N LYS A 153 14.14 3.59 1.43
CA LYS A 153 14.15 4.85 2.18
C LYS A 153 15.51 5.18 2.76
N ARG A 154 16.19 4.18 3.33
CA ARG A 154 17.56 4.32 3.84
C ARG A 154 18.54 4.70 2.73
N ALA A 155 18.39 4.14 1.53
CA ALA A 155 19.24 4.48 0.39
C ALA A 155 18.93 5.87 -0.20
N ALA A 156 17.66 6.31 -0.16
CA ALA A 156 17.26 7.63 -0.62
C ALA A 156 17.80 8.76 0.28
N HIS A 157 17.98 8.50 1.58
CA HIS A 157 18.61 9.41 2.54
C HIS A 157 18.00 10.82 2.61
N ARG A 158 16.71 10.95 2.26
CA ARG A 158 15.98 12.23 2.33
C ARG A 158 15.55 12.50 3.77
N PRO A 159 15.49 13.76 4.23
CA PRO A 159 15.08 14.08 5.61
C PRO A 159 13.74 13.45 6.02
N ARG A 160 12.75 13.44 5.12
CA ARG A 160 11.43 12.82 5.36
C ARG A 160 11.49 11.29 5.45
N ASP A 161 12.38 10.67 4.67
CA ASP A 161 12.58 9.22 4.70
C ASP A 161 13.26 8.81 6.01
N LEU A 162 14.29 9.55 6.44
CA LEU A 162 14.98 9.30 7.71
C LEU A 162 14.04 9.40 8.92
N ALA A 163 13.10 10.35 8.91
CA ALA A 163 12.15 10.57 10.00
C ALA A 163 11.22 9.36 10.25
N VAL A 164 10.89 8.59 9.20
CA VAL A 164 9.98 7.43 9.33
C VAL A 164 10.71 6.10 9.54
N LEU A 165 12.03 6.03 9.29
CA LEU A 165 12.78 4.76 9.32
C LEU A 165 12.62 4.00 10.65
N GLY A 166 12.74 4.69 11.79
CA GLY A 166 12.62 4.05 13.10
C GLY A 166 11.24 3.42 13.33
N ILE A 167 10.17 4.07 12.84
CA ILE A 167 8.81 3.55 12.90
C ILE A 167 8.68 2.29 12.04
N LEU A 168 9.20 2.33 10.80
CA LEU A 168 9.12 1.19 9.88
C LEU A 168 9.91 -0.02 10.40
N GLU A 169 11.08 0.22 10.99
CA GLU A 169 11.91 -0.83 11.60
C GLU A 169 11.20 -1.49 12.79
N ALA A 170 10.57 -0.69 13.66
CA ALA A 170 9.76 -1.21 14.76
C ALA A 170 8.57 -2.06 14.25
N THR A 171 7.85 -1.59 13.23
CA THR A 171 6.76 -2.36 12.61
C THR A 171 7.27 -3.68 12.05
N LEU A 172 8.41 -3.70 11.36
CA LEU A 172 8.99 -4.93 10.81
C LEU A 172 9.32 -5.94 11.91
N GLU A 173 9.89 -5.48 13.02
CA GLU A 173 10.17 -6.35 14.16
C GLU A 173 8.89 -6.95 14.77
N GLU A 174 7.83 -6.16 14.89
CA GLU A 174 6.55 -6.61 15.41
C GLU A 174 5.90 -7.66 14.50
N THR A 175 5.87 -7.43 13.18
CA THR A 175 5.37 -8.41 12.21
C THR A 175 6.18 -9.71 12.24
N ALA A 176 7.51 -9.63 12.42
CA ALA A 176 8.37 -10.80 12.55
C ALA A 176 8.13 -11.57 13.86
N LYS A 177 7.87 -10.87 14.98
CA LYS A 177 7.52 -11.50 16.27
C LYS A 177 6.16 -12.20 16.17
N SER A 178 5.17 -11.58 15.54
CA SER A 178 3.81 -12.12 15.37
C SER A 178 3.79 -13.37 14.48
N SER A 179 4.51 -13.35 13.35
CA SER A 179 4.62 -14.52 12.46
C SER A 179 5.33 -15.71 13.12
N ARG A 180 6.40 -15.46 13.92
CA ARG A 180 7.08 -16.51 14.70
C ARG A 180 6.20 -17.13 15.78
N LYS A 181 5.35 -16.33 16.44
CA LYS A 181 4.38 -16.84 17.44
C LYS A 181 3.27 -17.67 16.79
N ALA A 182 2.78 -17.27 15.62
CA ALA A 182 1.77 -18.03 14.86
C ALA A 182 2.31 -19.38 14.36
N GLY A 183 3.55 -19.44 13.88
CA GLY A 183 4.18 -20.68 13.43
C GLY A 183 4.46 -21.68 14.57
N ARG A 184 4.66 -21.19 15.80
CA ARG A 184 4.93 -22.02 16.99
C ARG A 184 3.65 -22.60 17.62
N ARG A 185 2.46 -22.18 17.19
CA ARG A 185 1.15 -22.62 17.70
C ARG A 185 0.46 -23.70 16.86
N ARG A 186 1.00 -24.10 15.70
CA ARG A 186 0.43 -25.24 14.94
C ARG A 186 0.83 -26.56 15.62
N PRO A 187 -0.12 -27.37 16.14
CA PRO A 187 0.19 -28.70 16.64
C PRO A 187 0.61 -29.58 15.46
N ARG A 188 1.56 -30.48 15.68
CA ARG A 188 1.79 -31.62 14.79
C ARG A 188 0.64 -32.60 15.04
N GLU A 189 -0.19 -32.84 14.03
CA GLU A 189 -0.98 -34.08 13.94
C GLU A 189 -0.09 -35.23 13.46
#